data_AF-A0AA46QAW8-F1
#
_entry.id   AF-A0AA46QAW8-F1
#
_cell.length_a   1.000
_cell.length_b   1.000
_cell.length_c   1.000
_cell.angle_alpha   90.00
_cell.angle_beta   90.00
_cell.angle_gamma   90.00
#
_symmetry.space_group_name_H-M   'P 1'
#
loop_
_entity.id
_entity.type
_entity.pdbx_description
1 polymer ?
#
loop_
_entity_poly.entity_id
_entity_poly.type
_entity_poly.pdbx_seq_one_letter_code
_entity_poly.pdbx_strand_id
1 'polypeptide(L)'
;MLLPKDIELGFSFSGYDQNPRLRVMVFDPRGGSYPRGTFFCDDGFFHADADLAFTVVRCSGWRSIDADVPFSEFAWASPAQVRVLGALLFCQTFDGAWIRLYPVAGPELVLSMHQPDLSDRATVSLIKERLLLSAREQRRMPMPSGPHVSASVLREPYHLLDQDIEMDRFAPSYRRIDPANFVLMRGLQALVKSDMLGRHQEFGEESVIAAFIALDASFSLVQRKLKLEGLTNPSAHDAARWLHRNLYEPFGHDPPGDLENYFDDFYSSRISTLHPGNRFGDFPFSPTMWDDAIHLRSQLRQVFSFLVHGMHFKDFEDAVDDYHKRHV
;
A
#
# COMPACT_ATOMS: atom_id res chain seq x y z
N MET A 1 -34.66 -11.35 5.64
CA MET A 1 -33.40 -11.56 4.92
C MET A 1 -33.13 -10.28 4.15
N LEU A 2 -31.97 -9.64 4.38
CA LEU A 2 -31.61 -8.39 3.72
C LEU A 2 -31.27 -8.69 2.25
N LEU A 3 -31.83 -7.96 1.29
CA LEU A 3 -31.49 -8.13 -0.13
C LEU A 3 -30.36 -7.16 -0.51
N PRO A 4 -29.53 -7.48 -1.53
CA PRO A 4 -28.45 -6.60 -1.94
C PRO A 4 -28.91 -5.16 -2.22
N LYS A 5 -30.05 -5.00 -2.89
CA LYS A 5 -30.67 -3.72 -3.24
C LYS A 5 -31.08 -2.84 -2.04
N ASP A 6 -31.22 -3.45 -0.86
CA ASP A 6 -31.59 -2.74 0.37
C ASP A 6 -30.38 -2.07 1.03
N ILE A 7 -29.16 -2.32 0.53
CA ILE A 7 -27.93 -1.68 0.98
C ILE A 7 -27.71 -0.38 0.21
N GLU A 8 -27.81 0.75 0.90
CA GLU A 8 -27.56 2.05 0.29
C GLU A 8 -26.05 2.34 0.21
N LEU A 9 -25.66 2.97 -0.91
CA LEU A 9 -24.32 3.52 -1.10
C LEU A 9 -24.35 5.01 -0.80
N GLY A 10 -23.34 5.47 -0.07
CA GLY A 10 -23.11 6.88 0.26
C GLY A 10 -21.69 7.31 -0.11
N PHE A 11 -21.40 8.58 0.17
CA PHE A 11 -20.04 9.11 0.17
C PHE A 11 -19.66 9.68 1.53
N SER A 12 -18.40 9.50 1.94
CA SER A 12 -17.85 10.13 3.14
C SER A 12 -16.37 10.41 2.95
N PHE A 13 -15.89 11.60 3.28
CA PHE A 13 -14.48 11.94 3.18
C PHE A 13 -13.69 11.40 4.38
N SER A 14 -12.70 10.51 4.15
CA SER A 14 -11.85 9.97 5.21
C SER A 14 -11.05 11.03 5.97
N GLY A 15 -10.83 12.22 5.42
CA GLY A 15 -10.15 13.28 6.15
C GLY A 15 -10.89 13.70 7.42
N TYR A 16 -12.23 13.74 7.39
CA TYR A 16 -13.01 14.56 8.33
C TYR A 16 -14.06 13.81 9.13
N ASP A 17 -14.53 12.66 8.66
CA ASP A 17 -15.62 11.96 9.33
C ASP A 17 -15.11 11.27 10.60
N GLN A 18 -15.47 11.82 11.75
CA GLN A 18 -15.12 11.23 13.05
C GLN A 18 -16.01 10.04 13.42
N ASN A 19 -17.13 9.83 12.71
CA ASN A 19 -18.00 8.70 12.98
C ASN A 19 -17.51 7.45 12.24
N PRO A 20 -17.54 6.27 12.87
CA PRO A 20 -17.26 5.02 12.20
C PRO A 20 -18.26 4.75 11.06
N ARG A 21 -17.75 4.47 9.86
CA ARG A 21 -18.52 4.08 8.67
C ARG A 21 -18.03 2.75 8.14
N LEU A 22 -18.89 2.04 7.41
CA LEU A 22 -18.48 0.90 6.58
C LEU A 22 -17.93 1.46 5.26
N ARG A 23 -16.62 1.64 5.19
CA ARG A 23 -15.95 2.21 4.01
C ARG A 23 -15.60 1.10 3.03
N VAL A 24 -15.87 1.35 1.76
CA VAL A 24 -15.59 0.44 0.66
C VAL A 24 -14.44 1.00 -0.16
N MET A 25 -13.47 0.17 -0.47
CA MET A 25 -12.48 0.44 -1.52
C MET A 25 -12.56 -0.69 -2.52
N VAL A 26 -12.91 -0.34 -3.75
CA VAL A 26 -12.95 -1.27 -4.89
C VAL A 26 -11.64 -1.14 -5.65
N PHE A 27 -11.15 -2.25 -6.18
CA PHE A 27 -9.89 -2.30 -6.92
C PHE A 27 -10.16 -2.50 -8.42
N ASP A 28 -9.39 -1.80 -9.26
CA ASP A 28 -9.52 -1.86 -10.71
C ASP A 28 -8.85 -3.14 -11.26
N PRO A 29 -9.50 -3.91 -12.13
CA PRO A 29 -8.88 -5.07 -12.76
C PRO A 29 -7.68 -4.68 -13.63
N ARG A 30 -7.70 -3.47 -14.22
CA ARG A 30 -6.61 -3.00 -15.07
C ARG A 30 -5.40 -2.64 -14.23
N GLY A 31 -4.37 -3.47 -14.35
CA GLY A 31 -3.05 -3.19 -13.78
C GLY A 31 -2.87 -3.56 -12.32
N GLY A 32 -3.89 -4.12 -11.68
CA GLY A 32 -3.74 -4.77 -10.39
C GLY A 32 -3.47 -6.27 -10.49
N SER A 33 -2.97 -6.83 -9.40
CA SER A 33 -2.78 -8.26 -9.19
C SER A 33 -3.09 -8.59 -7.74
N TYR A 34 -4.12 -9.41 -7.53
CA TYR A 34 -4.82 -9.50 -6.25
C TYR A 34 -4.80 -10.93 -5.70
N PRO A 35 -4.51 -11.14 -4.41
CA PRO A 35 -4.68 -12.44 -3.76
C PRO A 35 -6.11 -12.97 -3.90
N ARG A 36 -6.31 -14.15 -4.49
CA ARG A 36 -7.65 -14.74 -4.59
C ARG A 36 -8.15 -15.13 -3.20
N GLY A 37 -9.40 -14.82 -2.90
CA GLY A 37 -10.10 -15.36 -1.74
C GLY A 37 -10.78 -14.29 -0.90
N THR A 38 -11.00 -14.61 0.37
CA THR A 38 -11.60 -13.70 1.35
C THR A 38 -10.81 -13.82 2.64
N PHE A 39 -10.28 -12.69 3.08
CA PHE A 39 -9.36 -12.61 4.21
C PHE A 39 -9.87 -11.56 5.18
N PHE A 40 -10.11 -11.97 6.41
CA PHE A 40 -10.71 -11.14 7.44
C PHE A 40 -9.63 -10.43 8.27
N CYS A 41 -9.98 -9.26 8.78
CA CYS A 41 -9.23 -8.55 9.80
C CYS A 41 -10.21 -8.04 10.87
N ASP A 42 -9.67 -7.48 11.96
CA ASP A 42 -10.46 -7.12 13.15
C ASP A 42 -11.69 -6.25 12.84
N ASP A 43 -11.55 -5.31 11.90
CA ASP A 43 -12.58 -4.34 11.56
C ASP A 43 -13.20 -4.54 10.17
N GLY A 44 -12.90 -5.65 9.48
CA GLY A 44 -13.32 -5.80 8.09
C GLY A 44 -12.74 -6.99 7.33
N PHE A 45 -12.65 -6.85 6.01
CA PHE A 45 -12.11 -7.90 5.15
C PHE A 45 -11.58 -7.35 3.83
N PHE A 46 -10.74 -8.15 3.17
CA PHE A 46 -10.42 -8.05 1.75
C PHE A 46 -11.00 -9.26 1.02
N HIS A 47 -11.57 -9.02 -0.17
CA HIS A 47 -12.12 -10.06 -1.04
C HIS A 47 -11.66 -9.82 -2.48
N ALA A 48 -11.23 -10.88 -3.15
CA ALA A 48 -11.01 -10.85 -4.59
C ALA A 48 -11.35 -12.20 -5.24
N ASP A 49 -12.13 -12.13 -6.30
CA ASP A 49 -12.40 -13.25 -7.20
C ASP A 49 -12.54 -12.77 -8.64
N ALA A 50 -13.04 -13.65 -9.53
CA ALA A 50 -13.11 -13.37 -10.96
C ALA A 50 -14.05 -12.20 -11.31
N ASP A 51 -15.00 -11.85 -10.43
CA ASP A 51 -15.98 -10.82 -10.71
C ASP A 51 -15.61 -9.46 -10.11
N LEU A 52 -14.98 -9.45 -8.93
CA LEU A 52 -14.69 -8.22 -8.19
C LEU A 52 -13.56 -8.39 -7.17
N ALA A 53 -12.72 -7.36 -7.04
CA ALA A 53 -11.81 -7.19 -5.91
C ALA A 53 -12.17 -5.93 -5.11
N PHE A 54 -12.34 -6.06 -3.79
CA PHE A 54 -12.72 -4.96 -2.90
C PHE A 54 -12.36 -5.24 -1.43
N THR A 55 -12.36 -4.19 -0.62
CA THR A 55 -12.29 -4.28 0.84
C THR A 55 -13.40 -3.47 1.47
N VAL A 56 -13.90 -3.96 2.61
CA VAL A 56 -14.81 -3.23 3.48
C VAL A 56 -14.21 -3.19 4.86
N VAL A 57 -14.11 -1.99 5.43
CA VAL A 57 -13.62 -1.78 6.80
C VAL A 57 -14.54 -0.83 7.55
N ARG A 58 -14.80 -1.16 8.82
CA ARG A 58 -15.50 -0.28 9.75
C ARG A 58 -14.48 0.68 10.36
N CYS A 59 -14.51 1.95 9.97
CA CYS A 59 -13.56 2.92 10.50
C CYS A 59 -14.03 4.37 10.42
N SER A 60 -13.47 5.19 11.29
CA SER A 60 -13.49 6.65 11.23
C SER A 60 -12.35 7.19 10.36
N GLY A 61 -12.38 8.49 10.12
CA GLY A 61 -11.39 9.24 9.35
C GLY A 61 -10.15 9.67 10.13
N TRP A 62 -9.21 10.32 9.47
CA TRP A 62 -7.92 10.77 10.04
C TRP A 62 -8.10 11.69 11.25
N ARG A 63 -9.11 12.58 11.23
CA ARG A 63 -9.44 13.47 12.36
C ARG A 63 -9.98 12.79 13.62
N SER A 64 -10.20 11.48 13.58
CA SER A 64 -10.47 10.70 14.80
C SER A 64 -9.18 10.26 15.52
N ILE A 65 -8.05 10.25 14.81
CA ILE A 65 -6.73 9.92 15.36
C ILE A 65 -6.03 11.20 15.82
N ASP A 66 -6.04 12.23 14.97
CA ASP A 66 -5.48 13.54 15.27
C ASP A 66 -6.38 14.64 14.66
N ALA A 67 -6.98 15.45 15.52
CA ALA A 67 -7.92 16.50 15.14
C ALA A 67 -7.28 17.60 14.28
N ASP A 68 -5.96 17.78 14.36
CA ASP A 68 -5.22 18.84 13.68
C ASP A 68 -4.78 18.46 12.26
N VAL A 69 -5.15 17.25 11.79
CA VAL A 69 -4.86 16.82 10.41
C VAL A 69 -5.47 17.83 9.40
N PRO A 70 -4.62 18.37 8.48
CA PRO A 70 -5.05 19.41 7.55
C PRO A 70 -6.04 18.89 6.50
N PHE A 71 -6.72 19.83 5.85
CA PHE A 71 -7.58 19.49 4.73
C PHE A 71 -6.75 19.09 3.49
N SER A 72 -7.21 18.08 2.73
CA SER A 72 -6.61 17.67 1.46
C SER A 72 -7.68 17.03 0.56
N GLU A 73 -7.87 17.61 -0.62
CA GLU A 73 -8.77 17.06 -1.66
C GLU A 73 -8.23 15.75 -2.27
N PHE A 74 -6.95 15.48 -2.05
CA PHE A 74 -6.25 14.32 -2.59
C PHE A 74 -6.04 13.21 -1.55
N ALA A 75 -6.61 13.37 -0.35
CA ALA A 75 -6.71 12.26 0.61
C ALA A 75 -7.74 11.26 0.09
N TRP A 76 -7.28 10.04 -0.21
CA TRP A 76 -8.05 9.04 -0.96
C TRP A 76 -8.33 7.74 -0.19
N ALA A 77 -7.79 7.62 1.03
CA ALA A 77 -7.99 6.44 1.87
C ALA A 77 -8.03 6.81 3.35
N SER A 78 -8.93 6.16 4.08
CA SER A 78 -8.99 6.17 5.54
C SER A 78 -7.85 5.41 6.21
N PRO A 79 -7.59 5.64 7.51
CA PRO A 79 -6.54 4.94 8.24
C PRO A 79 -6.65 3.41 8.13
N ALA A 80 -7.86 2.85 8.29
CA ALA A 80 -8.06 1.41 8.19
C ALA A 80 -7.87 0.87 6.76
N GLN A 81 -8.28 1.62 5.73
CA GLN A 81 -8.01 1.25 4.34
C GLN A 81 -6.50 1.20 4.06
N VAL A 82 -5.74 2.18 4.55
CA VAL A 82 -4.27 2.17 4.41
C VAL A 82 -3.64 0.99 5.15
N ARG A 83 -4.15 0.61 6.33
CA ARG A 83 -3.73 -0.62 7.03
C ARG A 83 -3.99 -1.87 6.20
N VAL A 84 -5.17 -1.99 5.55
CA VAL A 84 -5.46 -3.10 4.63
C VAL A 84 -4.45 -3.14 3.49
N LEU A 85 -4.19 -2.00 2.85
CA LEU A 85 -3.24 -1.91 1.74
C LEU A 85 -1.83 -2.33 2.16
N GLY A 86 -1.34 -1.82 3.29
CA GLY A 86 -0.03 -2.22 3.82
C GLY A 86 0.03 -3.69 4.20
N ALA A 87 -1.01 -4.23 4.82
CA ALA A 87 -1.09 -5.63 5.18
C ALA A 87 -1.05 -6.55 3.94
N LEU A 88 -1.74 -6.17 2.85
CA LEU A 88 -1.69 -6.87 1.57
C LEU A 88 -0.28 -6.84 0.97
N LEU A 89 0.40 -5.68 0.98
CA LEU A 89 1.78 -5.57 0.49
C LEU A 89 2.75 -6.49 1.24
N PHE A 90 2.54 -6.69 2.55
CA PHE A 90 3.37 -7.59 3.37
C PHE A 90 3.04 -9.08 3.18
N CYS A 91 1.95 -9.41 2.47
CA CYS A 91 1.64 -10.80 2.10
C CYS A 91 2.43 -11.26 0.87
N GLN A 92 3.02 -10.35 0.09
CA GLN A 92 3.93 -10.76 -0.99
C GLN A 92 5.16 -11.43 -0.36
N THR A 93 5.63 -12.54 -0.94
CA THR A 93 6.87 -13.17 -0.46
C THR A 93 8.11 -12.46 -1.02
N PHE A 94 9.32 -12.84 -0.58
CA PHE A 94 10.58 -12.20 -0.94
C PHE A 94 10.76 -12.12 -2.47
N ASP A 95 10.70 -13.26 -3.16
CA ASP A 95 10.84 -13.39 -4.63
C ASP A 95 9.54 -13.82 -5.35
N GLY A 96 8.40 -13.79 -4.65
CA GLY A 96 7.15 -14.32 -5.19
C GLY A 96 6.34 -13.38 -6.06
N ALA A 97 5.06 -13.72 -6.20
CA ALA A 97 4.14 -13.01 -7.06
C ALA A 97 3.95 -11.56 -6.58
N TRP A 98 4.00 -10.64 -7.54
CA TRP A 98 3.91 -9.23 -7.26
C TRP A 98 2.47 -8.84 -6.95
N ILE A 99 2.16 -8.49 -5.70
CA ILE A 99 0.86 -7.91 -5.32
C ILE A 99 0.86 -6.44 -5.73
N ARG A 100 0.06 -6.08 -6.74
CA ARG A 100 -0.09 -4.70 -7.22
C ARG A 100 -1.50 -4.23 -6.91
N LEU A 101 -1.61 -3.27 -6.01
CA LEU A 101 -2.89 -2.76 -5.56
C LEU A 101 -3.28 -1.56 -6.44
N TYR A 102 -4.44 -1.63 -7.09
CA TYR A 102 -4.97 -0.53 -7.89
C TYR A 102 -6.34 -0.09 -7.35
N PRO A 103 -6.39 0.58 -6.18
CA PRO A 103 -7.65 1.09 -5.65
C PRO A 103 -8.24 2.12 -6.62
N VAL A 104 -9.52 1.99 -6.93
CA VAL A 104 -10.26 2.95 -7.76
C VAL A 104 -10.35 4.26 -7.00
N ALA A 105 -9.61 5.26 -7.47
CA ALA A 105 -9.65 6.61 -6.90
C ALA A 105 -10.98 7.29 -7.25
N GLY A 106 -11.58 7.96 -6.27
CA GLY A 106 -12.86 8.63 -6.40
C GLY A 106 -13.41 9.04 -5.04
N PRO A 107 -14.66 9.56 -4.98
CA PRO A 107 -15.29 9.85 -3.71
C PRO A 107 -15.46 8.54 -2.92
N GLU A 108 -15.01 8.56 -1.67
CA GLU A 108 -14.97 7.36 -0.83
C GLU A 108 -16.37 6.79 -0.57
N LEU A 109 -16.58 5.57 -1.06
CA LEU A 109 -17.83 4.85 -0.94
C LEU A 109 -18.07 4.35 0.49
N VAL A 110 -19.29 4.52 0.98
CA VAL A 110 -19.75 3.95 2.25
C VAL A 110 -21.01 3.12 2.08
N LEU A 111 -21.17 2.10 2.92
CA LEU A 111 -22.37 1.26 2.99
C LEU A 111 -23.22 1.66 4.19
N SER A 112 -24.52 1.83 3.97
CA SER A 112 -25.51 1.92 5.05
C SER A 112 -26.04 0.53 5.36
N MET A 113 -25.46 -0.12 6.36
CA MET A 113 -25.94 -1.40 6.89
C MET A 113 -25.98 -1.34 8.41
N HIS A 114 -27.08 -1.81 9.01
CA HIS A 114 -27.21 -1.87 10.45
C HIS A 114 -26.42 -3.07 11.00
N GLN A 115 -25.34 -2.78 11.74
CA GLN A 115 -24.52 -3.77 12.46
C GLN A 115 -24.20 -5.07 11.69
N PRO A 116 -23.67 -5.01 10.44
CA PRO A 116 -23.29 -6.24 9.74
C PRO A 116 -22.13 -6.93 10.43
N ASP A 117 -22.16 -8.26 10.42
CA ASP A 117 -21.03 -9.11 10.78
C ASP A 117 -20.07 -9.19 9.60
N LEU A 118 -18.96 -8.45 9.68
CA LEU A 118 -17.94 -8.40 8.65
C LEU A 118 -17.01 -9.63 8.65
N SER A 119 -17.19 -10.55 9.60
CA SER A 119 -16.49 -11.85 9.63
C SER A 119 -17.26 -12.97 8.92
N ASP A 120 -18.51 -12.71 8.54
CA ASP A 120 -19.38 -13.68 7.87
C ASP A 120 -19.26 -13.61 6.34
N ARG A 121 -19.04 -14.77 5.72
CA ARG A 121 -18.98 -14.91 4.25
C ARG A 121 -20.30 -14.57 3.59
N ALA A 122 -21.45 -14.79 4.23
CA ALA A 122 -22.73 -14.40 3.65
C ALA A 122 -22.88 -12.87 3.55
N THR A 123 -22.37 -12.13 4.55
CA THR A 123 -22.26 -10.66 4.48
C THR A 123 -21.34 -10.22 3.34
N VAL A 124 -20.19 -10.89 3.15
CA VAL A 124 -19.27 -10.60 2.03
C VAL A 124 -19.96 -10.79 0.69
N SER A 125 -20.65 -11.92 0.49
CA SER A 125 -21.41 -12.20 -0.74
C SER A 125 -22.50 -11.16 -0.99
N LEU A 126 -23.25 -10.79 0.04
CA LEU A 126 -24.31 -9.78 -0.03
C LEU A 126 -23.77 -8.40 -0.47
N ILE A 127 -22.64 -7.98 0.11
CA ILE A 127 -21.99 -6.73 -0.27
C ILE A 127 -21.45 -6.81 -1.70
N LYS A 128 -20.79 -7.92 -2.07
CA LYS A 128 -20.28 -8.14 -3.43
C LYS A 128 -21.41 -7.98 -4.46
N GLU A 129 -22.54 -8.64 -4.23
CA GLU A 129 -23.73 -8.54 -5.09
C GLU A 129 -24.21 -7.09 -5.23
N ARG A 130 -24.25 -6.33 -4.13
CA ARG A 130 -24.63 -4.91 -4.18
C ARG A 130 -23.66 -4.07 -5.01
N LEU A 131 -22.36 -4.26 -4.84
CA LEU A 131 -21.32 -3.52 -5.58
C LEU A 131 -21.38 -3.84 -7.08
N LEU A 132 -21.59 -5.11 -7.44
CA LEU A 132 -21.78 -5.54 -8.83
C LEU A 132 -23.04 -4.95 -9.45
N LEU A 133 -24.16 -4.90 -8.71
CA LEU A 133 -25.37 -4.23 -9.16
C LEU A 133 -25.11 -2.74 -9.44
N SER A 134 -24.42 -2.04 -8.54
CA SER A 134 -24.07 -0.63 -8.71
C SER A 134 -23.22 -0.38 -9.97
N ALA A 135 -22.19 -1.20 -10.19
CA ALA A 135 -21.34 -1.07 -11.37
C ALA A 135 -22.10 -1.34 -12.68
N ARG A 136 -23.05 -2.30 -12.67
CA ARG A 136 -23.93 -2.59 -13.82
C ARG A 136 -24.92 -1.45 -14.08
N GLU A 137 -25.44 -0.82 -13.03
CA GLU A 137 -26.32 0.35 -13.11
C GLU A 137 -25.59 1.55 -13.74
N GLN A 138 -24.39 1.89 -13.26
CA GLN A 138 -23.59 2.95 -13.89
C GLN A 138 -23.28 2.65 -15.36
N ARG A 139 -22.96 1.40 -15.72
CA ARG A 139 -22.69 1.05 -17.12
C ARG A 139 -23.88 1.37 -18.04
N ARG A 140 -25.12 1.30 -17.52
CA ARG A 140 -26.35 1.62 -18.25
C ARG A 140 -26.66 3.12 -18.24
N MET A 141 -26.10 3.89 -17.30
CA MET A 141 -26.33 5.32 -17.11
C MET A 141 -24.99 6.08 -17.14
N PRO A 142 -24.56 6.61 -18.29
CA PRO A 142 -23.23 7.22 -18.46
C PRO A 142 -22.91 8.38 -17.51
N MET A 143 -23.94 9.04 -16.97
CA MET A 143 -23.85 10.12 -15.99
C MET A 143 -24.75 9.81 -14.79
N PRO A 144 -24.35 8.92 -13.87
CA PRO A 144 -25.16 8.60 -12.70
C PRO A 144 -25.24 9.81 -11.77
N SER A 145 -26.44 10.18 -11.33
CA SER A 145 -26.59 11.07 -10.18
C SER A 145 -26.40 10.28 -8.89
N GLY A 146 -25.33 10.55 -8.15
CA GLY A 146 -25.08 10.01 -6.80
C GLY A 146 -24.06 8.88 -6.72
N PRO A 147 -23.95 8.21 -5.55
CA PRO A 147 -22.91 7.23 -5.26
C PRO A 147 -23.01 5.95 -6.09
N HIS A 148 -21.91 5.60 -6.75
CA HIS A 148 -21.83 4.41 -7.59
C HIS A 148 -20.42 3.82 -7.63
N VAL A 149 -20.35 2.51 -7.85
CA VAL A 149 -19.09 1.81 -8.15
C VAL A 149 -18.76 2.01 -9.63
N SER A 150 -17.52 2.40 -9.93
CA SER A 150 -17.03 2.57 -11.31
C SER A 150 -17.32 1.33 -12.17
N ALA A 151 -17.94 1.52 -13.33
CA ALA A 151 -18.15 0.46 -14.31
C ALA A 151 -16.83 -0.06 -14.92
N SER A 152 -15.69 0.61 -14.69
CA SER A 152 -14.35 0.12 -15.08
C SER A 152 -14.05 -1.24 -14.48
N VAL A 153 -14.57 -1.53 -13.28
CA VAL A 153 -14.34 -2.78 -12.56
C VAL A 153 -14.90 -4.03 -13.26
N LEU A 154 -15.77 -3.82 -14.26
CA LEU A 154 -16.40 -4.88 -15.06
C LEU A 154 -15.84 -4.99 -16.48
N ARG A 155 -14.80 -4.22 -16.83
CA ARG A 155 -14.31 -4.11 -18.22
C ARG A 155 -13.30 -5.20 -18.59
N GLU A 156 -12.46 -5.60 -17.65
CA GLU A 156 -11.35 -6.53 -17.86
C GLU A 156 -11.39 -7.63 -16.79
N PRO A 157 -10.88 -8.83 -17.09
CA PRO A 157 -10.75 -9.88 -16.09
C PRO A 157 -9.75 -9.49 -15.01
N TYR A 158 -10.03 -9.86 -13.76
CA TYR A 158 -9.09 -9.68 -12.66
C TYR A 158 -7.89 -10.63 -12.79
N HIS A 159 -6.68 -10.09 -12.62
CA HIS A 159 -5.49 -10.91 -12.43
C HIS A 159 -5.43 -11.36 -10.96
N LEU A 160 -5.70 -12.63 -10.74
CA LEU A 160 -5.78 -13.23 -9.40
C LEU A 160 -4.53 -14.08 -9.12
N LEU A 161 -4.00 -13.93 -7.92
CA LEU A 161 -2.83 -14.64 -7.42
C LEU A 161 -3.27 -15.78 -6.50
N ASP A 162 -2.85 -17.00 -6.84
CA ASP A 162 -3.18 -18.22 -6.11
C ASP A 162 -1.94 -18.87 -5.45
N GLN A 163 -0.74 -18.40 -5.79
CA GLN A 163 0.56 -18.94 -5.37
C GLN A 163 1.56 -17.80 -5.13
N ASP A 164 2.69 -18.14 -4.50
CA ASP A 164 3.81 -17.22 -4.23
C ASP A 164 3.40 -15.95 -3.44
N ILE A 165 2.41 -16.12 -2.56
CA ILE A 165 1.90 -15.14 -1.61
C ILE A 165 1.56 -15.84 -0.29
N GLU A 166 1.67 -15.12 0.81
CA GLU A 166 1.50 -15.64 2.16
C GLU A 166 0.40 -14.86 2.89
N MET A 167 -0.84 -15.22 2.58
CA MET A 167 -2.02 -14.49 3.08
C MET A 167 -2.30 -14.69 4.58
N ASP A 168 -1.68 -15.68 5.21
CA ASP A 168 -1.70 -15.84 6.67
C ASP A 168 -1.05 -14.65 7.39
N ARG A 169 -0.22 -13.86 6.68
CA ARG A 169 0.36 -12.60 7.19
C ARG A 169 -0.67 -11.48 7.27
N PHE A 170 -1.79 -11.53 6.53
CA PHE A 170 -2.70 -10.40 6.37
C PHE A 170 -3.24 -9.86 7.70
N ALA A 171 -3.93 -10.69 8.49
CA ALA A 171 -4.53 -10.24 9.74
C ALA A 171 -3.49 -9.86 10.83
N PRO A 172 -2.39 -10.62 11.03
CA PRO A 172 -1.30 -10.18 11.91
C PRO A 172 -0.63 -8.86 11.49
N SER A 173 -0.41 -8.65 10.19
CA SER A 173 0.15 -7.41 9.66
C SER A 173 -0.79 -6.23 9.86
N TYR A 174 -2.08 -6.41 9.56
CA TYR A 174 -3.10 -5.39 9.78
C TYR A 174 -3.07 -4.89 11.24
N ARG A 175 -3.04 -5.82 12.21
CA ARG A 175 -2.98 -5.50 13.65
C ARG A 175 -1.74 -4.72 14.07
N ARG A 176 -0.59 -4.99 13.44
CA ARG A 176 0.68 -4.34 13.78
C ARG A 176 0.88 -2.97 13.12
N ILE A 177 0.20 -2.69 12.00
CA ILE A 177 0.26 -1.36 11.38
C ILE A 177 -0.50 -0.37 12.26
N ASP A 178 0.25 0.46 12.99
CA ASP A 178 -0.28 1.51 13.84
C ASP A 178 -0.76 2.71 12.98
N PRO A 179 -2.08 3.01 12.97
CA PRO A 179 -2.61 4.12 12.19
C PRO A 179 -2.22 5.50 12.73
N ALA A 180 -1.74 5.61 13.99
CA ALA A 180 -1.21 6.85 14.55
C ALA A 180 0.23 7.16 14.07
N ASN A 181 0.93 6.18 13.50
CA ASN A 181 2.23 6.41 12.89
C ASN A 181 2.08 7.00 11.48
N PHE A 182 1.81 8.30 11.39
CA PHE A 182 1.55 8.97 10.11
C PHE A 182 2.69 8.87 9.09
N VAL A 183 3.94 8.70 9.53
CA VAL A 183 5.07 8.49 8.62
C VAL A 183 4.96 7.13 7.92
N LEU A 184 4.68 6.06 8.68
CA LEU A 184 4.42 4.74 8.11
C LEU A 184 3.20 4.78 7.17
N MET A 185 2.10 5.39 7.62
CA MET A 185 0.88 5.48 6.83
C MET A 185 1.09 6.24 5.51
N ARG A 186 1.90 7.30 5.54
CA ARG A 186 2.27 8.07 4.34
C ARG A 186 3.16 7.25 3.41
N GLY A 187 4.13 6.52 3.95
CA GLY A 187 5.03 5.65 3.19
C GLY A 187 4.28 4.53 2.46
N LEU A 188 3.37 3.84 3.15
CA LEU A 188 2.54 2.78 2.56
C LEU A 188 1.64 3.32 1.44
N GLN A 189 0.98 4.45 1.65
CA GLN A 189 0.18 5.10 0.61
C GLN A 189 1.00 5.50 -0.61
N ALA A 190 2.21 6.03 -0.39
CA ALA A 190 3.11 6.45 -1.46
C ALA A 190 3.61 5.23 -2.28
N LEU A 191 3.88 4.12 -1.60
CA LEU A 191 4.27 2.86 -2.25
C LEU A 191 3.15 2.29 -3.13
N VAL A 192 1.90 2.26 -2.63
CA VAL A 192 0.74 1.87 -3.44
C VAL A 192 0.53 2.82 -4.62
N LYS A 193 0.69 4.13 -4.40
CA LYS A 193 0.57 5.12 -5.47
C LYS A 193 1.64 4.95 -6.54
N SER A 194 2.88 4.60 -6.16
CA SER A 194 3.93 4.22 -7.10
C SER A 194 3.52 3.02 -7.95
N ASP A 195 2.97 1.96 -7.34
CA ASP A 195 2.43 0.80 -8.09
C ASP A 195 1.32 1.22 -9.08
N MET A 196 0.42 2.13 -8.70
CA MET A 196 -0.66 2.63 -9.58
C MET A 196 -0.13 3.45 -10.77
N LEU A 197 0.80 4.37 -10.52
CA LEU A 197 1.39 5.23 -11.55
C LEU A 197 2.28 4.42 -12.49
N GLY A 198 3.02 3.45 -11.94
CA GLY A 198 3.82 2.47 -12.66
C GLY A 198 3.02 1.49 -13.54
N ARG A 199 1.73 1.72 -13.79
CA ARG A 199 0.96 0.99 -14.82
C ARG A 199 0.87 1.72 -16.14
N HIS A 200 1.18 3.02 -16.14
CA HIS A 200 1.00 3.91 -17.26
C HIS A 200 2.37 4.54 -17.54
N GLN A 201 2.91 4.27 -18.73
CA GLN A 201 4.27 4.68 -19.08
C GLN A 201 4.44 6.20 -19.01
N GLU A 202 3.39 6.95 -19.34
CA GLU A 202 3.32 8.40 -19.26
C GLU A 202 3.46 8.96 -17.84
N PHE A 203 3.27 8.14 -16.80
CA PHE A 203 3.38 8.53 -15.39
C PHE A 203 4.60 7.92 -14.69
N GLY A 204 5.62 7.56 -15.46
CA GLY A 204 6.84 6.94 -14.93
C GLY A 204 7.59 7.82 -13.94
N GLU A 205 7.76 9.11 -14.26
CA GLU A 205 8.42 10.06 -13.35
C GLU A 205 7.63 10.21 -12.04
N GLU A 206 6.30 10.33 -12.11
CA GLU A 206 5.44 10.42 -10.94
C GLU A 206 5.45 9.14 -10.10
N SER A 207 5.59 7.98 -10.73
CA SER A 207 5.77 6.69 -10.05
C SER A 207 7.05 6.69 -9.22
N VAL A 208 8.17 7.15 -9.79
CA VAL A 208 9.45 7.26 -9.08
C VAL A 208 9.37 8.32 -7.97
N ILE A 209 8.74 9.47 -8.22
CA ILE A 209 8.51 10.51 -7.19
C ILE A 209 7.70 9.94 -6.01
N ALA A 210 6.67 9.14 -6.28
CA ALA A 210 5.91 8.46 -5.23
C ALA A 210 6.78 7.47 -4.45
N ALA A 211 7.67 6.73 -5.11
CA ALA A 211 8.65 5.86 -4.44
C ALA A 211 9.64 6.66 -3.58
N PHE A 212 10.09 7.85 -4.01
CA PHE A 212 10.94 8.72 -3.19
C PHE A 212 10.24 9.22 -1.91
N ILE A 213 8.93 9.45 -1.95
CA ILE A 213 8.17 9.79 -0.72
C ILE A 213 8.15 8.58 0.24
N ALA A 214 8.02 7.37 -0.29
CA ALA A 214 8.13 6.14 0.51
C ALA A 214 9.56 5.96 1.06
N LEU A 215 10.59 6.31 0.28
CA LEU A 215 11.99 6.29 0.71
C LEU A 215 12.21 7.24 1.90
N ASP A 216 11.76 8.50 1.80
CA ASP A 216 11.86 9.49 2.89
C ASP A 216 11.12 9.05 4.15
N ALA A 217 9.96 8.41 4.00
CA ALA A 217 9.23 7.83 5.12
C ALA A 217 10.02 6.67 5.77
N SER A 218 10.61 5.78 4.98
CA SER A 218 11.41 4.66 5.49
C SER A 218 12.63 5.17 6.26
N PHE A 219 13.35 6.15 5.72
CA PHE A 219 14.52 6.75 6.36
C PHE A 219 14.14 7.36 7.73
N SER A 220 13.05 8.12 7.78
CA SER A 220 12.53 8.70 9.02
C SER A 220 12.18 7.65 10.06
N LEU A 221 11.61 6.51 9.66
CA LEU A 221 11.29 5.40 10.57
C LEU A 221 12.54 4.69 11.07
N VAL A 222 13.54 4.47 10.20
CA VAL A 222 14.84 3.91 10.60
C VAL A 222 15.54 4.81 11.60
N GLN A 223 15.56 6.13 11.38
CA GLN A 223 16.10 7.07 12.36
C GLN A 223 15.37 7.02 13.70
N ARG A 224 14.04 6.90 13.71
CA ARG A 224 13.26 6.70 14.94
C ARG A 224 13.65 5.40 15.64
N LYS A 225 13.81 4.31 14.89
CA LYS A 225 14.27 3.02 15.43
C LYS A 225 15.65 3.12 16.06
N LEU A 226 16.62 3.75 15.38
CA LEU A 226 17.97 3.96 15.89
C LEU A 226 17.99 4.85 17.15
N LYS A 227 17.13 5.88 17.21
CA LYS A 227 16.95 6.69 18.43
C LYS A 227 16.44 5.86 19.60
N LEU A 228 15.47 4.97 19.35
CA LEU A 228 14.96 4.04 20.37
C LEU A 228 16.03 3.02 20.82
N GLU A 229 16.99 2.69 19.95
CA GLU A 229 18.16 1.86 20.27
C GLU A 229 19.28 2.63 21.00
N GLY A 230 19.09 3.93 21.28
CA GLY A 230 20.00 4.74 22.09
C GLY A 230 20.88 5.71 21.29
N LEU A 231 20.74 5.79 19.96
CA LEU A 231 21.52 6.71 19.14
C LEU A 231 20.84 8.09 19.06
N THR A 232 21.36 9.09 19.76
CA THR A 232 20.70 10.41 19.92
C THR A 232 20.40 11.13 18.60
N ASN A 233 21.35 11.12 17.66
CA ASN A 233 21.22 11.81 16.37
C ASN A 233 21.71 10.92 15.21
N PRO A 234 20.91 9.94 14.77
CA PRO A 234 21.31 9.00 13.73
C PRO A 234 21.54 9.71 12.39
N SER A 235 22.73 9.49 11.82
CA SER A 235 23.09 9.98 10.50
C SER A 235 22.51 9.12 9.37
N ALA A 236 22.65 9.58 8.13
CA ALA A 236 22.27 8.79 6.96
C ALA A 236 23.14 7.53 6.80
N HIS A 237 24.42 7.62 7.18
CA HIS A 237 25.32 6.47 7.23
C HIS A 237 24.94 5.47 8.33
N ASP A 238 24.47 5.94 9.51
CA ASP A 238 23.94 5.03 10.55
C ASP A 238 22.73 4.23 10.05
N ALA A 239 21.84 4.87 9.28
CA ALA A 239 20.73 4.19 8.65
C ALA A 239 21.19 3.23 7.54
N ALA A 240 22.25 3.55 6.79
CA ALA A 240 22.85 2.64 5.81
C ALA A 240 23.37 1.36 6.48
N ARG A 241 24.10 1.52 7.61
CA ARG A 241 24.56 0.38 8.42
C ARG A 241 23.42 -0.43 8.99
N TRP A 242 22.34 0.22 9.44
CA TRP A 242 21.14 -0.47 9.88
C TRP A 242 20.51 -1.29 8.73
N LEU A 243 20.39 -0.70 7.55
CA LEU A 243 19.85 -1.37 6.37
C LEU A 243 20.69 -2.58 6.00
N HIS A 244 22.01 -2.41 5.93
CA HIS A 244 22.96 -3.49 5.65
C HIS A 244 22.82 -4.63 6.65
N ARG A 245 22.96 -4.37 7.95
CA ARG A 245 22.88 -5.38 9.00
C ARG A 245 21.60 -6.22 8.93
N ASN A 246 20.47 -5.57 8.61
CA ASN A 246 19.20 -6.26 8.64
C ASN A 246 18.83 -6.90 7.28
N LEU A 247 19.21 -6.33 6.13
CA LEU A 247 18.72 -6.78 4.81
C LEU A 247 19.82 -7.30 3.87
N TYR A 248 21.06 -6.86 3.99
CA TYR A 248 22.13 -7.20 3.02
C TYR A 248 23.24 -8.09 3.61
N GLU A 249 23.60 -7.90 4.88
CA GLU A 249 24.56 -8.76 5.59
C GLU A 249 24.18 -10.25 5.53
N PRO A 250 22.88 -10.64 5.68
CA PRO A 250 22.49 -12.04 5.53
C PRO A 250 22.81 -12.63 4.15
N PHE A 251 22.89 -11.80 3.11
CA PHE A 251 23.27 -12.23 1.75
C PHE A 251 24.78 -12.09 1.50
N GLY A 252 25.60 -11.89 2.53
CA GLY A 252 27.06 -11.80 2.40
C GLY A 252 27.56 -10.55 1.67
N HIS A 253 26.76 -9.49 1.58
CA HIS A 253 27.22 -8.21 1.03
C HIS A 253 28.17 -7.51 1.99
N ASP A 254 29.17 -6.82 1.42
CA ASP A 254 30.08 -5.98 2.19
C ASP A 254 29.34 -4.85 2.91
N PRO A 255 29.79 -4.46 4.11
CA PRO A 255 29.23 -3.32 4.82
C PRO A 255 29.42 -2.02 4.02
N PRO A 256 28.52 -1.04 4.19
CA PRO A 256 28.64 0.23 3.48
C PRO A 256 29.95 0.94 3.85
N GLY A 257 30.62 1.52 2.86
CA GLY A 257 31.83 2.30 3.07
C GLY A 257 31.58 3.54 3.94
N ASP A 258 32.64 4.13 4.49
CA ASP A 258 32.55 5.27 5.44
C ASP A 258 31.76 6.50 4.92
N LEU A 259 31.64 6.63 3.59
CA LEU A 259 30.94 7.72 2.92
C LEU A 259 29.57 7.33 2.37
N GLU A 260 29.22 6.03 2.38
CA GLU A 260 27.97 5.53 1.80
C GLU A 260 26.79 5.78 2.73
N ASN A 261 25.72 6.35 2.19
CA ASN A 261 24.52 6.71 2.92
C ASN A 261 23.33 5.82 2.53
N TYR A 262 22.28 5.90 3.35
CA TYR A 262 21.04 5.15 3.15
C TYR A 262 20.44 5.46 1.77
N PHE A 263 20.46 4.49 0.85
CA PHE A 263 19.98 4.64 -0.53
C PHE A 263 20.54 5.89 -1.26
N ASP A 264 21.85 6.15 -1.12
CA ASP A 264 22.50 7.40 -1.57
C ASP A 264 22.26 7.73 -3.06
N ASP A 265 22.34 6.72 -3.94
CA ASP A 265 22.08 6.87 -5.37
C ASP A 265 20.67 7.40 -5.65
N PHE A 266 19.66 6.86 -4.96
CA PHE A 266 18.28 7.29 -5.10
C PHE A 266 18.03 8.69 -4.55
N TYR A 267 18.76 9.10 -3.51
CA TYR A 267 18.69 10.48 -2.99
C TYR A 267 19.26 11.48 -3.99
N SER A 268 20.34 11.12 -4.68
CA SER A 268 20.89 11.94 -5.76
C SER A 268 19.90 12.07 -6.92
N SER A 269 19.31 10.96 -7.37
CA SER A 269 18.26 10.96 -8.41
C SER A 269 17.02 11.76 -8.00
N ARG A 270 16.60 11.67 -6.74
CA ARG A 270 15.49 12.46 -6.17
C ARG A 270 15.75 13.96 -6.25
N ILE A 271 16.95 14.41 -5.87
CA ILE A 271 17.32 15.83 -5.96
C ILE A 271 17.24 16.29 -7.41
N SER A 272 17.84 15.53 -8.33
CA SER A 272 17.84 15.86 -9.75
C SER A 272 16.45 15.89 -10.38
N THR A 273 15.53 15.06 -9.88
CA THR A 273 14.14 14.99 -10.35
C THR A 273 13.32 16.20 -9.89
N LEU A 274 13.42 16.58 -8.61
CA LEU A 274 12.55 17.58 -7.99
C LEU A 274 13.09 19.01 -8.11
N HIS A 275 14.39 19.16 -8.37
CA HIS A 275 15.06 20.44 -8.47
C HIS A 275 15.73 20.56 -9.85
N PRO A 276 15.03 21.09 -10.88
CA PRO A 276 15.54 21.13 -12.25
C PRO A 276 16.88 21.85 -12.43
N GLY A 277 17.18 22.83 -11.56
CA GLY A 277 18.50 23.43 -11.42
C GLY A 277 19.11 23.06 -10.07
N ASN A 278 20.11 22.19 -10.08
CA ASN A 278 20.73 21.68 -8.86
C ASN A 278 22.23 21.39 -9.06
N ARG A 279 22.91 20.94 -8.01
CA ARG A 279 24.38 20.69 -8.02
C ARG A 279 24.85 19.65 -9.05
N PHE A 280 23.95 18.82 -9.55
CA PHE A 280 24.22 17.77 -10.54
C PHE A 280 24.01 18.25 -11.99
N GLY A 281 23.49 19.47 -12.18
CA GLY A 281 23.28 20.10 -13.48
C GLY A 281 21.83 20.43 -13.78
N ASP A 282 21.64 21.03 -14.95
CA ASP A 282 20.33 21.38 -15.49
C ASP A 282 19.93 20.33 -16.53
N PHE A 283 18.78 19.69 -16.33
CA PHE A 283 18.30 18.61 -17.21
C PHE A 283 16.93 18.95 -17.81
N PRO A 284 16.69 18.68 -19.10
CA PRO A 284 15.39 18.92 -19.73
C PRO A 284 14.32 17.86 -19.37
N PHE A 285 14.70 16.79 -18.69
CA PHE A 285 13.85 15.71 -18.18
C PHE A 285 14.47 15.15 -16.90
N SER A 286 13.69 14.39 -16.10
CA SER A 286 14.24 13.75 -14.91
C SER A 286 15.24 12.65 -15.30
N PRO A 287 16.47 12.62 -14.76
CA PRO A 287 17.43 11.54 -15.02
C PRO A 287 17.11 10.28 -14.20
N THR A 288 15.83 9.93 -14.07
CA THR A 288 15.37 8.72 -13.39
C THR A 288 15.03 7.63 -14.40
N MET A 289 15.07 6.40 -13.92
CA MET A 289 14.76 5.23 -14.73
C MET A 289 13.58 4.47 -14.13
N TRP A 290 12.88 3.71 -14.97
CA TRP A 290 11.70 2.97 -14.53
C TRP A 290 12.05 1.85 -13.53
N ASP A 291 13.24 1.26 -13.69
CA ASP A 291 13.78 0.27 -12.76
C ASP A 291 14.04 0.87 -11.37
N ASP A 292 14.25 2.18 -11.22
CA ASP A 292 14.33 2.83 -9.90
C ASP A 292 13.04 2.61 -9.09
N ALA A 293 11.87 2.80 -9.72
CA ALA A 293 10.58 2.56 -9.07
C ALA A 293 10.42 1.08 -8.70
N ILE A 294 10.81 0.17 -9.58
CA ILE A 294 10.74 -1.29 -9.35
C ILE A 294 11.64 -1.69 -8.17
N HIS A 295 12.88 -1.22 -8.17
CA HIS A 295 13.89 -1.50 -7.15
C HIS A 295 13.42 -0.96 -5.79
N LEU A 296 13.14 0.34 -5.72
CA LEU A 296 12.67 0.98 -4.50
C LEU A 296 11.40 0.32 -3.98
N ARG A 297 10.45 -0.02 -4.86
CA ARG A 297 9.22 -0.67 -4.43
C ARG A 297 9.51 -2.01 -3.75
N SER A 298 10.40 -2.82 -4.32
CA SER A 298 10.79 -4.11 -3.73
C SER A 298 11.47 -3.94 -2.37
N GLN A 299 12.49 -3.09 -2.30
CA GLN A 299 13.29 -2.88 -1.09
C GLN A 299 12.48 -2.22 0.04
N LEU A 300 11.76 -1.13 -0.26
CA LEU A 300 11.02 -0.37 0.75
C LEU A 300 9.87 -1.17 1.35
N ARG A 301 9.24 -2.06 0.58
CA ARG A 301 8.27 -3.02 1.10
C ARG A 301 8.88 -3.89 2.20
N GLN A 302 10.09 -4.41 1.99
CA GLN A 302 10.78 -5.23 2.98
C GLN A 302 11.19 -4.40 4.20
N VAL A 303 11.71 -3.19 4.00
CA VAL A 303 12.06 -2.27 5.09
C VAL A 303 10.84 -1.95 5.95
N PHE A 304 9.70 -1.57 5.34
CA PHE A 304 8.47 -1.31 6.10
C PHE A 304 7.96 -2.56 6.82
N SER A 305 8.01 -3.72 6.18
CA SER A 305 7.62 -4.99 6.80
C SER A 305 8.47 -5.27 8.03
N PHE A 306 9.80 -5.19 7.91
CA PHE A 306 10.72 -5.39 9.04
C PHE A 306 10.47 -4.38 10.16
N LEU A 307 10.23 -3.10 9.85
CA LEU A 307 9.94 -2.07 10.86
C LEU A 307 8.62 -2.31 11.60
N VAL A 308 7.62 -2.88 10.93
CA VAL A 308 6.29 -3.20 11.52
C VAL A 308 6.34 -4.49 12.33
N HIS A 309 7.08 -5.50 11.87
CA HIS A 309 7.10 -6.83 12.48
C HIS A 309 8.26 -7.04 13.46
N GLY A 310 9.34 -6.28 13.33
CA GLY A 310 10.58 -6.41 14.11
C GLY A 310 11.43 -7.62 13.73
N MET A 311 11.05 -8.35 12.68
CA MET A 311 11.71 -9.56 12.20
C MET A 311 11.38 -9.79 10.73
N HIS A 312 12.19 -10.61 10.06
CA HIS A 312 11.88 -11.13 8.74
C HIS A 312 10.89 -12.28 8.82
N PHE A 313 10.20 -12.52 7.71
CA PHE A 313 9.40 -13.73 7.53
C PHE A 313 10.27 -14.86 6.98
N LYS A 314 9.77 -16.10 7.08
CA LYS A 314 10.50 -17.31 6.71
C LYS A 314 11.02 -17.33 5.27
N ASP A 315 10.27 -16.76 4.33
CA ASP A 315 10.66 -16.66 2.91
C ASP A 315 11.93 -15.83 2.68
N PHE A 316 12.24 -14.87 3.56
CA PHE A 316 13.53 -14.17 3.54
C PHE A 316 14.66 -15.11 3.98
N GLU A 317 14.45 -15.89 5.05
CA GLU A 317 15.42 -16.87 5.55
C GLU A 317 15.68 -17.95 4.50
N ASP A 318 14.63 -18.47 3.87
CA ASP A 318 14.73 -19.43 2.78
C ASP A 318 15.52 -18.86 1.58
N ALA A 319 15.32 -17.57 1.25
CA ALA A 319 16.06 -16.88 0.18
C ALA A 319 17.55 -16.69 0.52
N VAL A 320 17.88 -16.40 1.78
CA VAL A 320 19.26 -16.32 2.27
C VAL A 320 19.95 -17.69 2.19
N ASP A 321 19.28 -18.74 2.66
CA ASP A 321 19.79 -20.11 2.59
C ASP A 321 20.06 -20.54 1.13
N ASP A 322 19.14 -20.22 0.22
CA ASP A 322 19.31 -20.51 -1.20
C ASP A 322 20.41 -19.68 -1.86
N TYR A 323 20.59 -18.43 -1.45
CA TYR A 323 21.73 -17.61 -1.89
C TYR A 323 23.05 -18.26 -1.50
N HIS A 324 23.20 -18.67 -0.24
CA HIS A 324 24.43 -19.32 0.23
C HIS A 324 24.67 -20.66 -0.47
N LYS A 325 23.64 -21.50 -0.69
CA LYS A 325 23.80 -22.75 -1.44
C LYS A 325 24.33 -22.56 -2.87
N ARG A 326 24.07 -21.41 -3.50
CA ARG A 326 24.51 -21.12 -4.88
C ARG A 326 25.92 -20.52 -4.96
N HIS A 327 26.45 -20.01 -3.85
CA HIS A 327 27.74 -19.30 -3.78
C HIS A 327 28.78 -20.00 -2.90
N VAL A 328 28.51 -21.24 -2.47
CA VAL A 328 29.43 -22.19 -1.83
C VAL A 328 29.83 -23.25 -2.84
#